data_AF-A0AB73MQ00-F1
#
_entry.id   AF-A0AB73MQ00-F1
#
_cell.length_a   1.000
_cell.length_b   1.000
_cell.length_c   1.000
_cell.angle_alpha   90.00
_cell.angle_beta   90.00
_cell.angle_gamma   90.00
#
_symmetry.space_group_name_H-M   'P 1'
#
loop_
_entity.id
_entity.type
_entity.pdbx_description
1 polymer ?
#
loop_
_entity_poly.entity_id
_entity_poly.type
_entity_poly.pdbx_seq_one_letter_code
_entity_poly.pdbx_strand_id
1 'polypeptide(L)' 'MIVKKYTQTGTEPWTKELNLGGNLAPTSILSDGNTGIYVSGYAWDPILGDTGWLKKFNNTNGVELFSQTWD' A
#
# COMPACT_ATOMS: atom_id res chain seq x y z
N MET A 1 -6.30 -0.72 -6.70
CA MET A 1 -4.89 -0.25 -6.81
C MET A 1 -3.97 -1.44 -6.68
N ILE A 2 -2.78 -1.40 -7.26
CA ILE A 2 -1.75 -2.43 -7.10
C ILE A 2 -0.47 -1.87 -6.51
N VAL A 3 0.17 -2.64 -5.62
CA VAL A 3 1.55 -2.42 -5.16
C VAL A 3 2.38 -3.56 -5.69
N LYS A 4 3.43 -3.22 -6.43
CA LYS A 4 4.34 -4.21 -7.03
C LYS A 4 5.75 -3.97 -6.56
N LYS A 5 6.48 -5.05 -6.31
CA LYS A 5 7.92 -5.02 -6.08
C LYS A 5 8.62 -5.63 -7.29
N TYR A 6 9.74 -5.05 -7.66
CA TYR A 6 10.64 -5.59 -8.68
C TYR A 6 12.06 -5.68 -8.10
N THR A 7 12.81 -6.69 -8.53
CA THR A 7 14.26 -6.74 -8.34
C THR A 7 14.93 -5.71 -9.25
N GLN A 8 16.22 -5.45 -9.03
CA GLN A 8 17.02 -4.59 -9.92
C GLN A 8 17.05 -5.10 -11.37
N THR A 9 16.89 -6.41 -11.57
CA THR A 9 16.85 -7.06 -12.88
C THR A 9 15.43 -7.15 -13.47
N GLY A 10 14.41 -6.57 -12.80
CA GLY A 10 13.03 -6.54 -13.30
C GLY A 10 12.19 -7.78 -12.99
N THR A 11 12.67 -8.72 -12.16
CA THR A 11 11.87 -9.85 -11.70
C THR A 11 10.85 -9.38 -10.67
N GLU A 12 9.60 -9.82 -10.76
CA GLU A 12 8.52 -9.47 -9.81
C GLU A 12 8.45 -10.49 -8.66
N PRO A 13 8.90 -10.19 -7.43
CA PRO A 13 8.82 -11.15 -6.33
C PRO A 13 7.40 -11.27 -5.78
N TRP A 14 6.62 -10.19 -5.84
CA TRP A 14 5.24 -10.16 -5.40
C TRP A 14 4.47 -8.95 -5.95
N THR A 15 3.15 -9.16 -6.06
CA THR A 15 2.14 -8.13 -6.31
C THR A 15 1.09 -8.20 -5.20
N LYS A 16 0.60 -7.03 -4.75
CA LYS A 16 -0.53 -6.89 -3.84
C LYS A 16 -1.61 -6.00 -4.44
N GLU A 17 -2.81 -6.54 -4.50
CA GLU A 17 -4.01 -5.76 -4.81
C GLU A 17 -4.56 -5.14 -3.54
N LEU A 18 -4.91 -3.86 -3.61
CA LEU A 18 -5.50 -3.09 -2.52
C LEU A 18 -6.98 -2.85 -2.80
N ASN A 19 -7.80 -3.33 -1.88
CA ASN A 19 -9.25 -3.16 -1.85
C ASN A 19 -9.63 -2.50 -0.52
N LEU A 20 -9.70 -1.17 -0.51
CA LEU A 20 -9.98 -0.36 0.68
C LEU A 20 -11.38 0.28 0.66
N GLY A 21 -12.20 -0.03 -0.36
CA GLY A 21 -13.45 0.68 -0.63
C GLY A 21 -13.20 2.06 -1.24
N GLY A 22 -14.13 2.56 -2.04
CA GLY A 22 -14.01 3.87 -2.67
C GLY A 22 -12.93 3.98 -3.76
N ASN A 23 -12.73 5.21 -4.24
CA ASN A 23 -11.71 5.54 -5.22
C ASN A 23 -10.38 5.80 -4.51
N LEU A 24 -9.37 4.98 -4.80
CA LEU A 24 -8.10 5.06 -4.11
C LEU A 24 -7.14 6.07 -4.75
N ALA A 25 -6.58 6.96 -3.93
CA ALA A 25 -5.59 7.95 -4.30
C ALA A 25 -4.28 7.71 -3.49
N PRO A 26 -3.30 6.97 -4.04
CA PRO A 26 -2.02 6.75 -3.37
C PRO A 26 -1.19 8.05 -3.39
N THR A 27 -0.51 8.35 -2.29
CA THR A 27 0.28 9.59 -2.18
C THR A 27 1.75 9.33 -1.90
N SER A 28 2.11 8.23 -1.22
CA SER A 28 3.51 7.99 -0.88
C SER A 28 3.87 6.51 -0.77
N ILE A 29 5.16 6.23 -1.00
CA ILE A 29 5.79 4.94 -0.75
C ILE A 29 7.15 5.17 -0.07
N LEU A 30 7.43 4.42 1.00
CA LEU A 30 8.70 4.46 1.71
C LEU A 30 9.15 3.03 2.01
N SER A 31 10.39 2.70 1.67
CA SER A 31 11.01 1.42 2.03
C SER A 31 12.12 1.69 3.04
N ASP A 32 12.16 0.89 4.11
CA ASP A 32 13.31 0.88 5.03
C ASP A 32 14.47 0.01 4.51
N GLY A 33 14.33 -0.56 3.30
CA GLY A 33 15.29 -1.44 2.65
C GLY A 33 15.36 -2.87 3.21
N ASN A 34 14.81 -3.10 4.41
CA ASN A 34 15.02 -4.31 5.18
C ASN A 34 13.71 -5.02 5.51
N THR A 35 12.88 -4.41 6.35
CA THR A 35 11.73 -5.07 6.96
C THR A 35 10.46 -4.86 6.16
N GLY A 36 10.25 -3.65 5.63
CA GLY A 36 8.99 -3.38 4.96
C GLY A 36 8.90 -2.10 4.16
N ILE A 37 7.82 -2.08 3.40
CA ILE A 37 7.43 -1.04 2.49
C ILE A 37 6.13 -0.44 3.02
N TYR A 38 6.17 0.83 3.36
CA TYR A 38 5.04 1.63 3.77
C TYR A 38 4.42 2.28 2.54
N VAL A 39 3.09 2.18 2.42
CA VAL A 39 2.31 2.80 1.36
C VAL A 39 1.16 3.54 2.03
N SER A 40 0.93 4.79 1.62
CA SER A 40 -0.18 5.59 2.13
C SER A 40 -0.93 6.30 1.02
N GLY A 41 -2.13 6.77 1.38
CA GLY A 41 -2.99 7.54 0.50
C GLY A 41 -4.32 7.83 1.16
N TYR A 42 -5.28 8.19 0.30
CA TYR A 42 -6.68 8.39 0.66
C TYR A 42 -7.58 7.43 -0.11
N ALA A 43 -8.70 7.08 0.48
CA ALA A 43 -9.80 6.37 -0.16
C ALA A 43 -11.00 7.32 -0.13
N TRP A 44 -11.41 7.81 -1.29
CA TRP A 44 -12.54 8.72 -1.40
C TRP A 44 -13.84 7.95 -1.56
N ASP A 45 -14.80 8.23 -0.67
CA ASP A 45 -16.17 7.78 -0.78
C ASP A 45 -17.14 8.98 -0.83
N PRO A 46 -18.07 9.05 -1.80
CA PRO A 46 -18.98 10.18 -1.94
C PRO A 46 -20.02 10.31 -0.81
N ILE A 47 -20.20 9.28 0.02
CA ILE A 47 -21.18 9.25 1.12
C ILE A 47 -20.46 9.35 2.47
N LEU A 48 -19.37 8.61 2.65
CA LEU A 48 -18.65 8.51 3.93
C LEU A 48 -17.54 9.55 4.09
N GLY A 49 -17.10 10.18 2.99
CA GLY A 49 -15.98 11.12 2.99
C GLY A 49 -14.65 10.46 2.63
N ASP A 50 -13.56 11.23 2.78
CA ASP A 50 -12.20 10.74 2.56
C ASP A 50 -11.68 10.00 3.78
N THR A 51 -11.18 8.78 3.59
CA THR A 51 -10.47 8.03 4.64
C THR A 51 -9.00 7.94 4.29
N GLY A 52 -8.14 8.51 5.12
CA GLY A 52 -6.70 8.31 5.05
C GLY A 52 -6.31 6.89 5.44
N TRP A 53 -5.28 6.33 4.79
CA TRP A 53 -4.80 4.98 5.06
C TRP A 53 -3.28 4.87 4.99
N LEU A 54 -2.74 3.96 5.80
CA LEU A 54 -1.35 3.56 5.82
C LEU A 54 -1.28 2.04 5.93
N LYS A 55 -0.50 1.40 5.05
CA LYS A 55 -0.22 -0.04 5.08
C LYS A 55 1.28 -0.28 5.06
N LYS A 56 1.76 -1.27 5.83
CA LYS A 56 3.13 -1.80 5.75
C LYS A 56 3.10 -3.21 5.17
N PHE A 57 3.88 -3.44 4.12
CA PHE A 57 4.10 -4.77 3.55
C PHE A 57 5.49 -5.27 3.87
N ASN A 58 5.61 -6.57 4.10
CA ASN A 58 6.90 -7.23 4.24
C ASN A 58 7.72 -7.07 2.95
N ASN A 59 8.97 -6.66 3.08
CA ASN A 59 9.83 -6.35 1.95
C ASN A 59 10.08 -7.56 1.02
N THR A 60 10.09 -8.78 1.57
CA THR A 60 10.47 -10.01 0.86
C THR A 60 9.28 -10.71 0.23
N ASN A 61 8.18 -10.87 0.98
CA ASN A 61 7.03 -11.69 0.53
C ASN A 61 5.73 -10.90 0.34
N GLY A 62 5.76 -9.58 0.59
CA GLY A 62 4.62 -8.69 0.40
C GLY A 62 3.50 -8.86 1.42
N VAL A 63 3.62 -9.74 2.42
CA VAL A 63 2.59 -9.93 3.46
C VAL A 63 2.31 -8.61 4.17
N GLU A 64 1.03 -8.26 4.34
CA GLU A 64 0.66 -7.08 5.13
C GLU A 64 1.06 -7.31 6.59
N LEU A 65 1.92 -6.43 7.11
CA LEU A 65 2.42 -6.46 8.49
C LEU A 65 1.65 -5.51 9.40
N PHE A 66 1.04 -4.48 8.82
CA PHE A 66 0.33 -3.43 9.55
C PHE A 66 -0.62 -2.68 8.62
N SER A 67 -1.75 -2.24 9.19
CA SER A 67 -2.63 -1.25 8.58
C SER A 67 -3.22 -0.30 9.61
N GLN A 68 -3.48 0.93 9.16
CA GLN A 68 -4.18 1.95 9.91
C GLN A 68 -5.00 2.82 8.96
N THR A 69 -6.15 3.28 9.43
CA THR A 69 -7.02 4.25 8.75
C THR A 69 -7.37 5.40 9.68
N TRP A 70 -7.71 6.55 9.11
CA TRP A 70 -8.20 7.73 9.83
C TRP A 70 -9.14 8.54 8.93
N ASP A 71 -10.04 9.30 9.56
CA ASP A 71 -10.95 10.26 8.90
C ASP A 71 -10.30 11.65 8.81
#